data_AF-A0A380S9W8-F1
#
_entry.id   AF-A0A380S9W8-F1
#
_cell.length_a   1.000
_cell.length_b   1.000
_cell.length_c   1.000
_cell.angle_alpha   90.00
_cell.angle_beta   90.00
_cell.angle_gamma   90.00
#
_symmetry.space_group_name_H-M   'P 1'
#
loop_
_entity.id
_entity.type
_entity.pdbx_description
1 polymer ?
#
loop_
_entity_poly.entity_id
_entity_poly.type
_entity_poly.pdbx_seq_one_letter_code
_entity_poly.pdbx_strand_id
1 'polypeptide(L)'
;MLFNHYKIHKSEKYLEISTSPRLIHILNSITADFTKFELEEIVSLKLSYSKNMFRLLKQYKHTGFLNFKIEDFRARLDIPQSYQMNDINKRVLKPIINELGHLFPNLHINKVKATKGGKDGLYRICI
;
A
#
# COMPACT_ATOMS: atom_id res chain seq x y z
N MET A 1 9.83 -20.67 5.77
CA MET A 1 10.59 -19.41 5.87
C MET A 1 11.08 -19.03 4.47
N LEU A 2 10.81 -17.80 4.02
CA LEU A 2 11.22 -17.32 2.70
C LEU A 2 12.74 -17.14 2.60
N PHE A 3 13.32 -16.53 3.62
CA PHE A 3 14.76 -16.36 3.80
C PHE A 3 15.24 -17.32 4.90
N ASN A 4 16.33 -18.05 4.65
CA ASN A 4 16.84 -19.07 5.56
C ASN A 4 18.29 -18.84 6.01
N HIS A 5 19.00 -17.90 5.39
CA HIS A 5 20.37 -17.54 5.76
C HIS A 5 20.63 -16.06 5.47
N TYR A 6 21.47 -15.42 6.28
CA TYR A 6 21.98 -14.08 6.02
C TYR A 6 23.43 -13.93 6.47
N LYS A 7 24.21 -13.11 5.76
CA LYS A 7 25.60 -12.78 6.09
C LYS A 7 25.88 -11.30 5.86
N ILE A 8 26.44 -10.63 6.87
CA ILE A 8 26.74 -9.20 6.83
C ILE A 8 28.22 -8.99 6.47
N HIS A 9 28.46 -8.27 5.38
CA HIS A 9 29.78 -7.92 4.89
C HIS A 9 30.06 -6.45 5.20
N LYS A 10 30.61 -6.17 6.39
CA LYS A 10 30.77 -4.81 6.93
C LYS A 10 31.81 -3.98 6.16
N SER A 11 32.91 -4.59 5.74
CA SER A 11 33.98 -3.94 4.97
C SER A 11 33.48 -3.51 3.59
N GLU A 12 32.79 -4.40 2.90
CA GLU A 12 32.27 -4.15 1.54
C GLU A 12 30.88 -3.47 1.56
N LYS A 13 30.28 -3.29 2.74
CA LYS A 13 28.99 -2.64 2.98
C LYS A 13 27.82 -3.27 2.21
N TYR A 14 27.74 -4.60 2.17
CA TYR A 14 26.58 -5.30 1.62
C TYR A 14 26.06 -6.40 2.55
N LEU A 15 24.84 -6.85 2.26
CA LEU A 15 24.15 -7.92 2.98
C LEU A 15 23.82 -9.03 1.98
N GLU A 16 24.25 -10.24 2.29
CA GLU A 16 23.85 -11.44 1.55
C GLU A 16 22.65 -12.08 2.25
N ILE A 17 21.61 -12.41 1.49
CA ILE A 17 20.41 -13.09 1.98
C ILE A 17 20.13 -14.26 1.05
N SER A 18 20.02 -15.47 1.60
CA SER A 18 19.63 -16.65 0.82
C SER A 18 18.13 -16.86 0.88
N THR A 19 17.54 -17.13 -0.28
CA THR A 19 16.14 -17.54 -0.41
C THR A 19 16.04 -19.07 -0.31
N SER A 20 14.92 -19.56 0.22
CA SER A 20 14.66 -21.00 0.24
C SER A 20 14.62 -21.54 -1.21
N PRO A 21 15.42 -22.57 -1.57
CA PRO A 21 15.40 -23.14 -2.92
C PRO A 21 14.03 -23.63 -3.36
N ARG A 22 13.22 -24.11 -2.40
CA ARG A 22 11.84 -24.54 -2.66
C ARG A 22 10.90 -23.41 -3.05
N LEU A 23 11.25 -22.16 -2.73
CA LEU A 23 10.41 -20.98 -2.97
C LEU A 23 10.98 -20.09 -4.09
N ILE A 24 12.03 -20.53 -4.78
CA ILE A 24 12.67 -19.75 -5.86
C ILE A 24 11.69 -19.39 -6.98
N HIS A 25 10.78 -20.31 -7.30
CA HIS A 25 9.74 -20.10 -8.31
C HIS A 25 8.73 -19.02 -7.90
N ILE A 26 8.49 -18.85 -6.59
CA ILE A 26 7.59 -17.80 -6.08
C ILE A 26 8.17 -16.42 -6.37
N LEU A 27 9.51 -16.27 -6.37
CA LEU A 27 10.17 -14.99 -6.63
C LEU A 27 10.49 -14.80 -8.13
N ASN A 28 10.87 -15.87 -8.82
CA ASN A 28 11.40 -15.80 -10.19
C ASN A 28 10.36 -16.05 -11.29
N SER A 29 9.16 -16.55 -10.96
CA SER A 29 8.09 -16.84 -11.94
C SER A 29 6.90 -15.88 -11.83
N ILE A 30 7.11 -14.70 -11.25
CA ILE A 30 6.10 -13.64 -11.08
C ILE A 30 5.98 -12.82 -12.38
N THR A 31 5.37 -13.36 -13.44
CA THR A 31 5.46 -12.71 -14.77
C THR A 31 4.19 -12.05 -15.30
N ALA A 32 2.99 -12.58 -15.05
CA ALA A 32 1.74 -12.08 -15.66
C ALA A 32 0.76 -11.37 -14.72
N ASP A 33 0.33 -12.00 -13.62
CA ASP A 33 -0.82 -11.52 -12.81
C ASP A 33 -0.45 -10.61 -11.61
N PHE A 34 0.74 -10.01 -11.64
CA PHE A 34 1.26 -9.26 -10.50
C PHE A 34 1.46 -7.77 -10.81
N THR A 35 1.27 -6.94 -9.78
CA THR A 35 1.55 -5.51 -9.86
C THR A 35 3.06 -5.29 -9.82
N LYS A 36 3.62 -4.75 -10.91
CA LYS A 36 5.00 -4.27 -10.99
C LYS A 36 5.04 -2.78 -10.69
N PHE A 37 6.04 -2.35 -9.93
CA PHE A 37 6.31 -0.96 -9.61
C PHE A 37 7.82 -0.74 -9.57
N GLU A 38 8.25 0.48 -9.87
CA GLU A 38 9.67 0.83 -9.83
C GLU A 38 10.12 0.91 -8.36
N LEU A 39 11.28 0.31 -8.06
CA LEU A 39 11.80 0.28 -6.70
C LEU A 39 12.06 1.69 -6.18
N GLU A 40 12.56 2.57 -7.05
CA GLU A 40 12.85 3.97 -6.74
C GLU A 40 11.61 4.72 -6.25
N GLU A 41 10.44 4.49 -6.88
CA GLU A 41 9.18 5.13 -6.48
C GLU A 41 8.82 4.75 -5.04
N ILE A 42 8.90 3.47 -4.66
CA ILE A 42 8.53 3.01 -3.30
C ILE A 42 9.56 3.42 -2.26
N VAL A 43 10.86 3.34 -2.59
CA VAL A 43 11.93 3.70 -1.66
C VAL A 43 11.90 5.20 -1.34
N SER A 44 11.43 6.03 -2.28
CA SER A 44 11.24 7.47 -2.07
C SER A 44 10.17 7.81 -1.02
N LEU A 45 9.18 6.91 -0.83
CA LEU A 45 8.12 7.09 0.16
C LEU A 45 8.64 6.88 1.58
N LYS A 46 8.35 7.81 2.46
CA LYS A 46 8.75 7.77 3.88
C LYS A 46 7.68 7.15 4.75
N LEU A 47 6.40 7.39 4.46
CA LEU A 47 5.30 6.95 5.33
C LEU A 47 4.82 5.54 4.97
N SER A 48 4.64 4.70 5.98
CA SER A 48 4.13 3.33 5.81
C SER A 48 2.73 3.32 5.16
N TYR A 49 1.85 4.23 5.57
CA TYR A 49 0.52 4.35 4.98
C TYR A 49 0.55 4.75 3.50
N SER A 50 1.48 5.60 3.10
CA SER A 50 1.67 5.97 1.69
C SER A 50 2.19 4.79 0.87
N LYS A 51 3.09 3.97 1.42
CA LYS A 51 3.55 2.74 0.74
C LYS A 51 2.40 1.76 0.52
N ASN A 52 1.56 1.55 1.54
CA ASN A 52 0.39 0.69 1.43
C ASN A 52 -0.61 1.25 0.40
N MET A 53 -0.88 2.56 0.42
CA MET A 53 -1.75 3.19 -0.58
C MET A 53 -1.17 3.11 -1.99
N PHE A 54 0.11 3.41 -2.17
CA PHE A 54 0.79 3.35 -3.46
C PHE A 54 0.63 1.97 -4.13
N ARG A 55 0.77 0.89 -3.34
CA ARG A 55 0.55 -0.48 -3.83
C ARG A 55 -0.88 -0.68 -4.34
N LEU A 56 -1.88 -0.19 -3.60
CA LEU A 56 -3.29 -0.23 -4.02
C LEU A 56 -3.48 0.57 -5.32
N LEU A 57 -2.99 1.80 -5.39
CA LEU A 57 -3.17 2.65 -6.57
C LEU A 57 -2.54 2.04 -7.82
N LYS A 58 -1.31 1.49 -7.73
CA LYS A 58 -0.66 0.80 -8.86
C LYS A 58 -1.43 -0.44 -9.30
N GLN A 59 -2.01 -1.19 -8.37
CA GLN A 59 -2.82 -2.38 -8.68
C GLN A 59 -4.07 -2.03 -9.50
N TYR A 60 -4.72 -0.89 -9.22
CA TYR A 60 -5.98 -0.49 -9.83
C TYR A 60 -5.85 0.65 -10.86
N LYS A 61 -4.63 0.90 -11.36
CA LYS A 61 -4.34 1.97 -12.33
C LYS A 61 -5.21 1.92 -13.59
N HIS A 62 -5.66 0.72 -14.00
CA HIS A 62 -6.51 0.54 -15.19
C HIS A 62 -7.99 0.77 -14.93
N THR A 63 -8.46 0.61 -13.69
CA THR A 63 -9.86 0.83 -13.30
C THR A 63 -10.15 2.31 -13.02
N GLY A 64 -9.15 3.06 -12.56
CA GLY A 64 -9.25 4.50 -12.28
C GLY A 64 -10.03 4.86 -10.99
N PHE A 65 -10.72 3.91 -10.37
CA PHE A 65 -11.32 4.11 -9.06
C PHE A 65 -11.49 2.81 -8.28
N LEU A 66 -11.69 2.96 -6.97
CA LEU A 66 -11.79 1.91 -5.97
C LEU A 66 -12.85 2.29 -4.94
N ASN A 67 -13.68 1.32 -4.54
CA ASN A 67 -14.62 1.49 -3.44
C ASN A 67 -14.33 0.45 -2.35
N PHE A 68 -14.11 0.90 -1.12
CA PHE A 68 -13.88 0.06 0.03
C PHE A 68 -14.91 0.33 1.13
N LYS A 69 -15.34 -0.71 1.83
CA LYS A 69 -15.93 -0.55 3.16
C LYS A 69 -14.87 -0.05 4.13
N ILE A 70 -15.27 0.65 5.19
CA ILE A 70 -14.34 1.14 6.22
C ILE A 70 -13.43 0.04 6.77
N GLU A 71 -13.97 -1.15 7.04
CA GLU A 71 -13.17 -2.25 7.59
C GLU A 71 -12.13 -2.77 6.58
N ASP A 72 -12.50 -2.92 5.30
CA ASP A 72 -11.56 -3.30 4.25
C ASP A 72 -10.48 -2.23 4.05
N PHE A 73 -10.86 -0.95 4.13
CA PHE A 73 -9.94 0.17 4.04
C PHE A 73 -8.93 0.16 5.19
N ARG A 74 -9.40 -0.10 6.42
CA ARG A 74 -8.52 -0.25 7.59
C ARG A 74 -7.56 -1.42 7.43
N ALA A 75 -8.07 -2.58 7.03
CA ALA A 75 -7.25 -3.78 6.86
C ALA A 75 -6.17 -3.58 5.80
N ARG A 76 -6.50 -3.02 4.64
CA ARG A 76 -5.54 -2.83 3.54
C ARG A 76 -4.46 -1.79 3.82
N LEU A 77 -4.73 -0.83 4.69
CA LEU A 77 -3.77 0.20 5.08
C LEU A 77 -3.13 -0.08 6.46
N ASP A 78 -3.42 -1.21 7.10
CA ASP A 78 -2.97 -1.53 8.46
C ASP A 78 -3.31 -0.44 9.49
N ILE A 79 -4.54 0.10 9.41
CA ILE A 79 -5.01 1.15 10.32
C ILE A 79 -5.52 0.51 11.62
N PRO A 80 -4.99 0.91 12.80
CA PRO A 80 -5.47 0.42 14.09
C PRO A 80 -6.96 0.69 14.30
N GLN A 81 -7.68 -0.27 14.87
CA GLN A 81 -9.10 -0.12 15.22
C GLN A 81 -9.33 1.01 16.24
N SER A 82 -8.32 1.35 17.04
CA SER A 82 -8.36 2.46 18.00
C SER A 82 -8.48 3.84 17.35
N TYR A 83 -8.07 3.99 16.09
CA TYR A 83 -8.15 5.28 15.40
C TYR A 83 -9.60 5.65 15.15
N GLN A 84 -10.00 6.81 15.68
CA GLN A 84 -11.27 7.41 15.35
C GLN A 84 -11.22 8.05 13.96
N MET A 85 -12.38 8.42 13.44
CA MET A 85 -12.47 9.04 12.10
C MET A 85 -11.59 10.28 11.96
N ASN A 86 -11.50 11.10 13.01
CA ASN A 86 -10.63 12.27 13.03
C ASN A 86 -9.14 11.90 12.96
N ASP A 87 -8.73 10.81 13.61
CA ASP A 87 -7.36 10.30 13.55
C ASP A 87 -7.03 9.78 12.16
N ILE A 88 -7.95 9.05 11.52
CA ILE A 88 -7.79 8.58 10.14
C ILE A 88 -7.57 9.75 9.20
N ASN A 89 -8.40 10.79 9.28
CA ASN A 89 -8.27 11.97 8.43
C ASN A 89 -6.90 12.66 8.64
N LYS A 90 -6.51 12.87 9.90
CA LYS A 90 -5.29 13.62 10.24
C LYS A 90 -3.99 12.84 10.03
N ARG A 91 -3.98 11.55 10.37
CA ARG A 91 -2.77 10.71 10.47
C ARG A 91 -2.60 9.74 9.29
N VAL A 92 -3.66 9.47 8.54
CA VAL A 92 -3.63 8.53 7.41
C VAL A 92 -3.89 9.25 6.10
N LEU A 93 -5.08 9.87 5.93
CA LEU A 93 -5.48 10.44 4.64
C LEU A 93 -4.66 11.67 4.25
N LYS A 94 -4.56 12.66 5.14
CA LYS A 94 -3.82 13.90 4.84
C LYS A 94 -2.34 13.62 4.50
N PRO A 95 -1.61 12.78 5.25
CA PRO A 95 -0.24 12.43 4.89
C PRO A 95 -0.13 11.66 3.56
N ILE A 96 -1.05 10.72 3.29
CA ILE A 96 -1.09 9.99 2.00
C ILE A 96 -1.24 10.97 0.83
N ILE A 97 -2.21 11.89 0.91
CA ILE A 97 -2.49 12.84 -0.18
C ILE A 97 -1.28 13.75 -0.41
N ASN A 98 -0.66 14.24 0.67
CA ASN A 98 0.51 15.11 0.57
C ASN A 98 1.73 14.41 -0.07
N GLU A 99 1.98 13.15 0.29
CA GLU A 99 3.17 12.44 -0.21
C GLU A 99 2.94 11.85 -1.61
N LEU A 100 1.74 11.35 -1.89
CA LEU A 100 1.43 10.70 -3.17
C LEU A 100 0.89 11.65 -4.25
N GLY A 101 0.47 12.87 -3.90
CA GLY A 101 -0.15 13.81 -4.85
C GLY A 101 0.74 14.13 -6.05
N HIS A 102 2.07 14.14 -5.88
CA HIS A 102 3.01 14.36 -6.99
C HIS A 102 3.12 13.14 -7.93
N LEU A 103 2.94 11.93 -7.40
CA LEU A 103 3.00 10.68 -8.17
C LEU A 103 1.65 10.36 -8.84
N PHE A 104 0.55 10.83 -8.25
CA PHE A 104 -0.81 10.62 -8.72
C PHE A 104 -1.58 11.95 -8.69
N PRO A 105 -1.45 12.78 -9.74
CA PRO A 105 -2.03 14.13 -9.76
C PRO A 105 -3.55 14.17 -9.55
N ASN A 106 -4.26 13.12 -9.96
CA ASN A 106 -5.72 13.01 -9.83
C ASN A 106 -6.16 12.17 -8.61
N LEU A 107 -5.26 11.97 -7.63
CA LEU A 107 -5.57 11.21 -6.43
C LEU A 107 -6.61 11.96 -5.58
N HIS A 108 -7.80 11.40 -5.51
CA HIS A 108 -8.87 11.89 -4.65
C HIS A 108 -9.41 10.78 -3.77
N ILE A 109 -9.40 11.00 -2.44
CA ILE A 109 -9.95 10.05 -1.47
C ILE A 109 -11.17 10.69 -0.83
N ASN A 110 -12.35 10.17 -1.17
CA ASN A 110 -13.63 10.68 -0.73
C ASN A 110 -14.34 9.66 0.17
N LYS A 111 -14.88 10.14 1.29
CA LYS A 111 -15.79 9.33 2.10
C LYS A 111 -17.19 9.40 1.51
N VAL A 112 -17.71 8.27 1.06
CA VAL A 112 -19.09 8.11 0.61
C VAL A 112 -19.92 7.70 1.81
N LYS A 113 -20.86 8.57 2.22
CA LYS A 113 -21.85 8.22 3.25
C LYS A 113 -22.88 7.27 2.63
N ALA A 114 -23.27 6.24 3.37
CA ALA A 114 -24.44 5.45 3.00
C ALA A 114 -25.68 6.36 2.96
N THR A 115 -26.51 6.20 1.95
CA THR A 115 -27.85 6.80 1.90
C THR A 115 -28.72 6.22 3.02
N LYS A 116 -29.69 7.01 3.52
CA LYS A 116 -30.53 6.76 4.71
C LYS A 116 -30.89 5.27 4.86
N GLY A 117 -30.25 4.59 5.82
CA GLY A 117 -30.54 3.19 6.19
C GLY A 117 -29.32 2.27 6.32
N GLY A 118 -28.21 2.56 5.63
CA GLY A 118 -26.97 1.78 5.74
C GLY A 118 -26.06 2.29 6.86
N LYS A 119 -25.59 1.39 7.75
CA LYS A 119 -24.71 1.75 8.88
C LYS A 119 -23.23 1.90 8.50
N ASP A 120 -22.83 1.51 7.28
CA ASP A 120 -21.42 1.36 6.95
C ASP A 120 -20.93 2.46 6.02
N GLY A 121 -19.89 3.18 6.46
CA GLY A 121 -19.22 4.18 5.63
C GLY A 121 -18.37 3.53 4.54
N LEU A 122 -18.42 4.10 3.33
CA LEU A 122 -17.61 3.68 2.18
C LEU A 122 -16.51 4.72 1.93
N TYR A 123 -15.36 4.28 1.45
CA TYR A 123 -14.33 5.14 0.87
C TYR A 123 -14.26 4.89 -0.62
N ARG A 124 -14.34 5.97 -1.38
CA ARG A 124 -14.05 5.99 -2.81
C ARG A 124 -12.70 6.65 -3.04
N ILE A 125 -11.79 5.91 -3.66
CA ILE A 125 -10.49 6.40 -4.08
C ILE A 125 -10.51 6.51 -5.59
N CYS A 126 -10.19 7.67 -6.13
CA CYS A 126 -10.05 7.93 -7.56
C CYS A 126 -8.58 8.24 -7.88
N ILE A 127 -8.12 7.80 -9.05
CA ILE A 127 -6.77 7.97 -9.58
C ILE A 127 -6.83 8.40 -11.04
#